data_AF-K2G1H0-F1
#
_entry.id   AF-K2G1H0-F1
#
_cell.length_a   1.000
_cell.length_b   1.000
_cell.length_c   1.000
_cell.angle_alpha   90.00
_cell.angle_beta   90.00
_cell.angle_gamma   90.00
#
_symmetry.space_group_name_H-M   'P 1'
#
loop_
_entity.id
_entity.type
_entity.pdbx_description
1 polymer ?
#
loop_
_entity_poly.entity_id
_entity_poly.type
_entity_poly.pdbx_seq_one_letter_code
_entity_poly.pdbx_strand_id
1 'polypeptide(L)' 'AGGRRAQITTLARAGMATGLAGLFLEAHPDPEKAKCDGPCALRMSQLEPFLAQLKELDTLVKGFEKLDTH' A
#
# COMPACT_ATOMS: atom_id res chain seq x y z
N ALA A 1 -0.66 14.02 14.04
CA ALA A 1 0.52 13.56 13.28
C ALA A 1 0.53 14.23 11.91
N GLY A 2 1.70 14.63 11.39
CA GLY A 2 1.80 15.39 10.13
C GLY A 2 1.62 14.58 8.83
N GLY A 3 1.63 13.25 8.90
CA GLY A 3 1.42 12.30 7.80
C GLY A 3 2.30 12.46 6.55
N ARG A 4 2.41 11.40 5.75
CA ARG A 4 3.23 11.37 4.53
C ARG A 4 2.56 10.59 3.40
N ARG A 5 1.25 10.81 3.23
CA ARG A 5 0.42 10.10 2.23
C ARG A 5 1.01 10.08 0.82
N ALA A 6 1.72 11.12 0.38
CA ALA A 6 2.36 11.16 -0.93
C ALA A 6 3.36 10.00 -1.17
N GLN A 7 3.89 9.40 -0.10
CA GLN A 7 4.86 8.31 -0.15
C GLN A 7 4.22 6.92 -0.03
N ILE A 8 2.89 6.84 0.13
CA ILE A 8 2.19 5.58 0.45
C ILE A 8 2.42 4.51 -0.61
N THR A 9 2.41 4.86 -1.89
CA THR A 9 2.62 3.91 -2.99
C THR A 9 4.02 3.29 -2.94
N THR A 10 5.06 4.09 -2.75
CA THR A 10 6.43 3.60 -2.67
C THR A 10 6.61 2.66 -1.47
N LEU A 11 6.10 3.06 -0.30
CA LEU A 11 6.25 2.27 0.92
C LEU A 11 5.43 0.98 0.88
N ALA A 12 4.20 1.04 0.36
CA ALA A 12 3.35 -0.14 0.21
C ALA A 12 3.98 -1.16 -0.75
N ARG A 13 4.52 -0.72 -1.88
CA ARG A 13 5.24 -1.63 -2.80
C ARG A 13 6.45 -2.27 -2.14
N ALA A 14 7.25 -1.50 -1.38
CA ALA A 14 8.40 -2.04 -0.66
C ALA A 14 7.98 -3.12 0.34
N GLY A 15 6.89 -2.91 1.07
CA GLY A 15 6.32 -3.92 1.97
C GLY A 15 5.79 -5.15 1.24
N MET A 16 4.98 -4.97 0.19
CA MET A 16 4.42 -6.09 -0.57
C MET A 16 5.50 -6.95 -1.25
N ALA A 17 6.61 -6.33 -1.66
CA ALA A 17 7.74 -7.03 -2.28
C ALA A 17 8.44 -8.04 -1.36
N THR A 18 8.24 -7.98 -0.04
CA THR A 18 8.79 -8.96 0.91
C THR A 18 7.94 -10.23 1.06
N GLY A 19 6.75 -10.27 0.45
CA GLY A 19 5.85 -11.43 0.49
C GLY A 19 5.03 -11.51 1.78
N LEU A 20 4.15 -10.54 2.00
CA LEU A 20 3.28 -10.46 3.20
C LEU A 20 1.95 -11.20 3.02
N ALA A 21 1.27 -11.49 4.13
CA ALA A 21 -0.08 -12.07 4.11
C ALA A 21 -1.16 -11.08 3.65
N GLY A 22 -0.95 -9.78 3.88
CA GLY A 22 -1.90 -8.73 3.49
C GLY A 22 -1.41 -7.33 3.84
N LEU A 23 -2.20 -6.34 3.39
CA LEU A 23 -1.96 -4.92 3.63
C LEU A 23 -3.16 -4.33 4.36
N PHE A 24 -2.91 -3.59 5.45
CA PHE A 24 -3.89 -2.73 6.07
C PHE A 24 -3.81 -1.32 5.47
N LEU A 25 -4.94 -0.73 5.13
CA LEU A 25 -5.02 0.55 4.43
C LEU A 25 -6.26 1.34 4.88
N GLU A 26 -6.06 2.61 5.21
CA GLU A 26 -7.14 3.57 5.44
C GLU A 26 -7.24 4.55 4.25
N ALA A 27 -8.48 4.89 3.88
CA ALA A 27 -8.77 5.81 2.79
C ALA A 27 -9.92 6.75 3.15
N HIS A 28 -9.90 7.95 2.56
CA HIS A 28 -10.97 8.94 2.75
C HIS A 28 -11.27 9.66 1.42
N PRO A 29 -12.55 10.01 1.13
CA PRO A 29 -12.90 10.77 -0.08
C PRO A 29 -12.18 12.13 -0.15
N ASP A 30 -12.08 12.81 0.99
CA ASP A 30 -11.39 14.10 1.15
C ASP A 30 -10.48 14.05 2.39
N PRO A 31 -9.25 13.51 2.30
CA PRO A 31 -8.41 13.27 3.47
C PRO A 31 -8.13 14.49 4.35
N GLU A 32 -8.20 15.70 3.79
CA GLU A 32 -8.01 16.95 4.56
C GLU A 32 -9.17 17.21 5.55
N LYS A 33 -10.32 16.57 5.35
CA LYS A 33 -11.49 16.64 6.24
C LYS A 33 -11.68 15.40 7.11
N ALA A 34 -10.76 14.45 7.06
CA ALA A 34 -10.84 13.28 7.94
C ALA A 34 -10.71 13.72 9.40
N LYS A 35 -11.56 13.18 10.28
CA LYS A 35 -11.59 13.55 11.71
C LYS A 35 -10.35 13.05 12.48
N CYS A 36 -9.66 12.05 11.95
CA CYS A 36 -8.41 11.50 12.47
C CYS A 36 -7.58 10.99 11.29
N ASP A 37 -6.25 11.03 11.43
CA ASP A 37 -5.25 10.46 10.48
C ASP A 37 -5.38 10.81 8.99
N GLY A 38 -6.08 11.90 8.66
CA GLY A 38 -6.21 12.44 7.30
C GLY A 38 -4.90 12.59 6.52
N PRO A 39 -3.82 13.13 7.14
CA PRO A 39 -2.51 13.23 6.49
C PRO A 39 -1.88 11.88 6.08
N CYS A 40 -2.38 10.74 6.56
CA CYS A 40 -1.97 9.39 6.19
C CYS A 40 -2.98 8.67 5.26
N ALA A 41 -4.27 8.99 5.35
CA ALA A 41 -5.34 8.29 4.64
C ALA A 41 -5.28 8.48 3.12
N LEU A 42 -5.25 7.39 2.34
CA LEU A 42 -5.24 7.43 0.87
C LEU A 42 -6.47 8.18 0.33
N ARG A 43 -6.31 8.92 -0.78
CA ARG A 43 -7.47 9.48 -1.49
C ARG A 43 -8.30 8.33 -2.07
N MET A 44 -9.58 8.24 -1.71
CA MET A 44 -10.46 7.14 -2.13
C MET A 44 -10.50 6.96 -3.65
N SER A 45 -10.46 8.06 -4.41
CA SER A 45 -10.43 8.03 -5.89
C SER A 45 -9.17 7.39 -6.50
N GLN A 46 -8.13 7.15 -5.70
CA GLN A 46 -6.88 6.50 -6.11
C GLN A 46 -6.81 5.04 -5.64
N LEU A 47 -7.83 4.53 -4.96
CA LEU A 47 -7.79 3.19 -4.36
C LEU A 47 -7.62 2.08 -5.41
N GLU A 48 -8.40 2.12 -6.49
CA GLU A 48 -8.33 1.12 -7.56
C GLU A 48 -6.96 1.06 -8.26
N PRO A 49 -6.40 2.16 -8.81
CA PRO A 49 -5.08 2.09 -9.44
C PRO A 49 -3.96 1.74 -8.45
N PHE A 50 -4.11 2.11 -7.17
CA PHE A 50 -3.17 1.71 -6.11
C PHE A 50 -3.20 0.19 -5.90
N LEU A 51 -4.39 -0.40 -5.70
CA LEU A 51 -4.55 -1.84 -5.48
C LEU A 51 -4.19 -2.66 -6.72
N ALA A 52 -4.44 -2.16 -7.93
CA ALA A 52 -4.06 -2.84 -9.17
C ALA A 52 -2.54 -3.08 -9.23
N GLN A 53 -1.74 -2.05 -8.91
CA GLN A 53 -0.28 -2.18 -8.87
C GLN A 53 0.18 -3.16 -7.79
N LEU A 54 -0.42 -3.10 -6.60
CA LEU A 54 -0.04 -4.01 -5.52
C LEU A 54 -0.44 -5.46 -5.80
N LYS A 55 -1.58 -5.69 -6.46
CA LYS A 55 -2.02 -7.02 -6.87
C LYS A 55 -1.06 -7.64 -7.88
N GLU A 56 -0.61 -6.87 -8.86
CA GLU A 56 0.36 -7.33 -9.86
C GLU A 56 1.71 -7.69 -9.22
N LEU A 57 2.22 -6.80 -8.36
CA LEU A 57 3.45 -7.04 -7.60
C LEU A 57 3.34 -8.25 -6.66
N ASP A 58 2.24 -8.37 -5.91
CA ASP A 58 2.03 -9.49 -4.99
C ASP A 58 1.95 -10.82 -5.73
N THR A 59 1.23 -10.86 -6.87
CA THR A 59 1.16 -12.05 -7.71
C THR A 59 2.54 -12.48 -8.20
N LEU A 60 3.36 -11.52 -8.66
CA LEU A 60 4.73 -11.78 -9.10
C LEU A 60 5.59 -12.35 -7.97
N VAL A 61 5.61 -11.68 -6.82
CA VAL A 61 6.47 -12.03 -5.68
C VAL A 61 6.08 -13.38 -5.07
N LYS A 62 4.77 -13.64 -4.95
CA LYS A 62 4.26 -14.92 -4.44
C LYS A 62 4.48 -16.09 -5.40
N GLY A 63 4.74 -15.80 -6.68
CA GLY A 63 5.08 -16.79 -7.70
C GLY A 63 6.55 -17.17 -7.74
N PHE A 64 7.44 -16.50 -7.00
CA PHE A 64 8.85 -16.89 -6.95
C PHE A 64 9.03 -18.20 -6.18
N GLU A 65 9.84 -19.10 -6.74
CA GLU A 65 10.36 -20.23 -5.98
C GLU A 65 11.22 -19.71 -4.83
N LYS A 66 11.05 -20.29 -3.64
CA LYS A 66 11.85 -19.91 -2.48
C LYS A 66 13.30 -20.32 -2.72
N LEU A 67 14.20 -19.35 -2.71
CA LEU A 67 15.63 -19.57 -2.77
C LEU A 67 16.17 -19.77 -1.35
N ASP A 68 16.78 -20.92 -1.08
CA ASP A 68 17.56 -21.15 0.14
C ASP A 68 18.95 -20.54 -0.03
N THR A 69 19.33 -19.66 0.90
CA THR A 69 20.61 -18.94 0.90
C THR A 69 21.45 -19.23 2.15
N HIS A 70 21.14 -20.32 2.87
CA HIS A 70 21.92 -20.83 4.00
C HIS A 70 22.93 -21.90 3.60
#